data_AF-A0A1V5VPU7-F1
#
_entry.id   AF-A0A1V5VPU7-F1
#
_cell.length_a   1.000
_cell.length_b   1.000
_cell.length_c   1.000
_cell.angle_alpha   90.00
_cell.angle_beta   90.00
_cell.angle_gamma   90.00
#
_symmetry.space_group_name_H-M   'P 1'
#
loop_
_entity.id
_entity.type
_entity.pdbx_description
1 polymer ?
#
loop_
_entity_poly.entity_id
_entity_poly.type
_entity_poly.pdbx_seq_one_letter_code
_entity_poly.pdbx_strand_id
1 'polypeptide(L)' 'MRALQALNLPGGAVSYHPQRGLLWHSPDGVTVAFGVGAEMAPRWQLYERLLTQLRAEGITPSAVDVRCLQAPVYKVSGGW' A
#
# COMPACT_ATOMS: atom_id res chain seq x y z
N MET A 1 -8.77 -12.59 -1.78
CA MET A 1 -7.81 -12.66 -0.66
C MET A 1 -6.47 -13.31 -1.03
N ARG A 2 -6.40 -14.37 -1.85
CA ARG A 2 -5.15 -15.13 -2.12
C ARG A 2 -3.96 -14.32 -2.67
N ALA A 3 -4.19 -13.29 -3.50
CA ALA A 3 -3.10 -12.60 -4.19
C ALA A 3 -2.23 -11.72 -3.26
N LEU A 4 -2.82 -11.12 -2.21
CA LEU A 4 -2.06 -10.33 -1.22
C LEU A 4 -1.33 -11.23 -0.22
N GLN A 5 -1.95 -12.36 0.14
CA GLN A 5 -1.34 -13.36 1.03
C GLN A 5 -0.07 -13.97 0.44
N ALA A 6 0.06 -14.02 -0.88
CA ALA A 6 1.26 -14.48 -1.58
C ALA A 6 2.46 -13.53 -1.45
N LEU A 7 2.26 -12.29 -0.97
CA LEU A 7 3.32 -11.29 -0.83
C LEU A 7 4.18 -11.49 0.43
N ASN A 8 3.91 -12.49 1.28
CA ASN A 8 4.59 -12.70 2.56
C ASN A 8 4.73 -11.39 3.38
N LEU A 9 3.61 -10.67 3.50
CA LEU A 9 3.56 -9.37 4.18
C LEU A 9 4.18 -9.47 5.58
N PRO A 10 4.94 -8.46 6.04
CA PRO A 10 5.70 -8.49 7.31
C PRO A 10 4.80 -8.35 8.56
N GLY A 11 3.57 -8.87 8.52
CA GLY A 11 2.52 -8.70 9.52
C GLY A 11 1.50 -7.63 9.13
N GLY A 12 0.72 -7.17 10.10
CA GLY A 12 -0.38 -6.24 9.87
C GLY A 12 -1.70 -6.93 9.49
N ALA A 13 -2.71 -6.13 9.17
CA ALA A 13 -4.05 -6.60 8.85
C ALA A 13 -4.40 -6.32 7.38
N VAL A 14 -5.24 -7.18 6.80
CA VAL A 14 -5.78 -6.98 5.45
C VAL A 14 -7.27 -6.74 5.55
N SER A 15 -7.77 -5.70 4.90
CA SER A 15 -9.20 -5.40 4.80
C SER A 15 -9.61 -5.16 3.35
N TYR A 16 -10.92 -5.03 3.12
CA TYR A 16 -11.47 -4.71 1.81
C TYR A 16 -12.20 -3.38 1.86
N HIS A 17 -11.93 -2.51 0.87
CA HIS A 17 -12.61 -1.24 0.69
C HIS A 17 -13.35 -1.22 -0.66
N PRO A 18 -14.65 -0.90 -0.73
CA PRO A 18 -15.45 -1.01 -1.95
C PRO A 18 -14.87 -0.30 -3.18
N GLN A 19 -14.27 0.88 -2.98
CA GLN A 19 -13.71 1.67 -4.08
C GLN A 19 -12.21 1.42 -4.31
N ARG A 20 -11.53 0.74 -3.39
CA ARG A 20 -10.05 0.62 -3.37
C ARG A 20 -9.54 -0.82 -3.33
N GLY A 21 -10.41 -1.80 -3.26
CA GLY A 21 -10.05 -3.21 -3.22
C GLY A 21 -9.35 -3.58 -1.91
N LEU A 22 -8.33 -4.42 -1.98
CA LEU A 22 -7.58 -4.88 -0.82
C LEU A 22 -6.73 -3.75 -0.26
N LEU A 23 -6.91 -3.50 1.03
CA LEU A 23 -6.05 -2.63 1.82
C LEU A 23 -5.17 -3.49 2.72
N TRP A 24 -3.92 -3.09 2.88
CA TRP A 24 -3.02 -3.60 3.91
C TRP A 24 -2.75 -2.50 4.93
N HIS A 25 -2.96 -2.81 6.20
CA HIS A 25 -2.63 -1.95 7.33
C HIS A 25 -1.30 -2.43 7.89
N SER A 26 -0.22 -1.72 7.57
CA SER A 26 1.11 -2.08 8.01
C SER A 26 1.26 -1.94 9.53
N PRO A 27 2.15 -2.69 10.17
CA PRO A 27 2.49 -2.48 11.59
C PRO A 27 2.92 -1.03 11.89
N ASP A 28 3.58 -0.38 10.94
CA ASP A 28 4.04 1.01 11.03
C ASP A 28 2.92 2.07 10.92
N GLY A 29 1.65 1.65 10.87
CA GLY A 29 0.49 2.55 10.82
C GLY A 29 0.14 3.10 9.43
N VAL A 30 0.82 2.66 8.36
CA VAL A 30 0.52 3.05 6.98
C VAL A 30 -0.61 2.16 6.42
N THR A 31 -1.64 2.78 5.85
CA THR A 31 -2.67 2.03 5.10
C THR A 31 -2.40 2.05 3.61
N VAL A 32 -2.15 0.89 3.00
CA VAL A 32 -1.78 0.75 1.59
C VAL A 32 -2.93 0.15 0.79
N ALA A 33 -3.40 0.86 -0.24
CA ALA A 33 -4.39 0.35 -1.19
C ALA A 33 -3.70 -0.36 -2.36
N PHE A 34 -3.83 -1.69 -2.39
CA PHE A 34 -3.30 -2.55 -3.45
C PHE A 34 -4.32 -2.82 -4.56
N GLY A 35 -5.60 -2.58 -4.32
CA GLY A 35 -6.63 -2.93 -5.29
C GLY A 35 -6.92 -4.42 -5.32
N VAL A 36 -7.36 -4.89 -6.47
CA VAL A 36 -7.51 -6.32 -6.80
C VAL A 36 -6.76 -6.59 -8.10
N GLY A 37 -6.54 -7.86 -8.44
CA GLY A 37 -5.91 -8.26 -9.70
C GLY A 37 -4.59 -9.02 -9.52
N ALA A 38 -3.93 -9.29 -10.64
CA ALA A 38 -2.69 -10.07 -10.72
C ALA A 38 -1.44 -9.24 -10.41
N GLU A 39 -1.56 -7.91 -10.43
CA GLU A 39 -0.47 -6.95 -10.35
C GLU A 39 -0.01 -6.68 -8.90
N MET A 40 -0.24 -7.62 -7.98
CA MET A 40 0.11 -7.44 -6.57
C MET A 40 1.62 -7.28 -6.36
N ALA A 41 2.43 -8.11 -7.01
CA ALA A 41 3.89 -8.03 -6.90
C ALA A 41 4.48 -6.69 -7.37
N PRO A 42 4.16 -6.17 -8.58
CA PRO A 42 4.66 -4.86 -8.99
C PRO A 42 4.11 -3.71 -8.14
N ARG A 43 2.88 -3.82 -7.63
CA ARG A 43 2.32 -2.81 -6.69
C ARG A 43 3.06 -2.81 -5.35
N TRP A 44 3.48 -3.98 -4.86
CA TRP A 44 4.32 -4.11 -3.67
C TRP A 44 5.68 -3.44 -3.86
N GLN A 45 6.38 -3.76 -4.94
CA GLN A 45 7.66 -3.15 -5.27
C GLN A 45 7.56 -1.63 -5.43
N LEU A 46 6.45 -1.13 -5.99
CA LEU A 46 6.19 0.30 -6.07
C LEU A 46 6.02 0.94 -4.69
N TYR A 47 5.25 0.31 -3.81
CA TYR A 47 5.08 0.77 -2.42
C TYR A 47 6.42 0.85 -1.69
N GLU A 48 7.26 -0.18 -1.77
CA GLU A 48 8.56 -0.19 -1.08
C GLU A 48 9.46 0.96 -1.58
N ARG A 49 9.59 1.12 -2.90
CA ARG A 49 10.39 2.21 -3.48
C ARG A 49 9.86 3.59 -3.09
N LEU A 50 8.54 3.78 -3.15
CA LEU A 50 7.92 5.05 -2.78
C LEU A 50 8.15 5.35 -1.29
N LEU A 51 7.99 4.36 -0.41
CA LEU A 51 8.19 4.56 1.02
C LEU A 51 9.65 4.88 1.34
N THR A 52 10.61 4.21 0.69
CA THR A 52 12.04 4.55 0.81
C THR A 52 12.30 6.01 0.40
N GLN A 53 11.75 6.45 -0.73
CA GLN A 53 11.90 7.83 -1.19
C GLN A 53 11.30 8.83 -0.20
N LEU A 54 10.03 8.64 0.21
CA LEU A 54 9.35 9.54 1.14
C LEU A 54 10.10 9.64 2.48
N ARG A 55 10.60 8.50 3.01
CA ARG A 55 11.40 8.49 4.23
C ARG A 55 12.71 9.26 4.09
N ALA A 56 13.38 9.17 2.94
CA ALA A 56 14.58 9.96 2.66
C ALA A 56 14.29 11.47 2.61
N GLU A 57 13.06 11.86 2.25
CA GLU A 57 12.56 13.23 2.28
C GLU A 57 12.00 13.66 3.66
N GLY A 58 12.05 12.78 4.68
CA GLY A 58 11.51 13.05 6.02
C GLY A 58 9.98 12.96 6.10
N ILE A 59 9.32 12.36 5.11
CA ILE A 59 7.87 12.21 5.03
C ILE A 59 7.46 10.80 5.48
N THR A 60 6.53 10.74 6.44
CA THR A 60 5.88 9.49 6.84
C THR A 60 4.40 9.55 6.41
N PRO A 61 4.00 8.78 5.38
CA PRO A 61 2.60 8.80 4.92
C PRO A 61 1.69 8.05 5.90
N SER A 62 0.47 8.52 6.08
CA SER A 62 -0.60 7.78 6.76
C SER A 62 -1.26 6.76 5.83
N ALA A 63 -1.28 7.04 4.52
CA ALA A 63 -1.89 6.17 3.53
C ALA A 63 -1.20 6.27 2.17
N VAL A 64 -1.14 5.15 1.44
CA VAL A 64 -0.55 5.04 0.10
C VAL A 64 -1.51 4.27 -0.83
N ASP A 65 -1.66 4.70 -2.07
CA ASP A 65 -2.45 4.03 -3.10
C ASP A 65 -1.55 3.73 -4.29
N VAL A 66 -1.30 2.44 -4.51
CA VAL A 66 -0.42 1.92 -5.57
C VAL A 66 -1.20 1.25 -6.69
N ARG A 67 -2.53 1.41 -6.75
CA ARG A 67 -3.35 0.75 -7.77
C ARG A 67 -2.95 1.16 -9.19
N CYS A 68 -2.56 2.42 -9.36
CA CYS A 68 -2.00 2.94 -10.61
C CYS A 68 -0.47 2.95 -10.52
N LEU A 69 0.19 2.04 -11.26
CA LEU A 69 1.66 1.90 -11.21
C LEU A 69 2.41 3.13 -11.75
N GLN A 70 1.76 3.93 -12.59
CA GLN A 70 2.34 5.12 -13.23
C GLN A 70 2.18 6.39 -12.39
N ALA A 71 1.23 6.40 -11.47
CA ALA A 71 0.88 7.59 -10.68
C ALA A 71 0.41 7.16 -9.28
N PRO A 72 1.30 6.65 -8.42
CA PRO A 72 0.94 6.37 -7.03
C PRO A 72 0.64 7.67 -6.29
N VAL A 73 -0.27 7.62 -5.34
CA VAL A 73 -0.64 8.77 -4.50
C VAL A 73 -0.51 8.43 -3.03
N TYR A 74 -0.19 9.42 -2.19
CA TYR A 74 -0.09 9.25 -0.74
C TYR A 74 -0.79 10.39 0.00
N LYS A 75 -1.13 10.12 1.26
CA LYS A 75 -1.60 11.11 2.23
C LYS A 75 -0.60 11.16 3.38
N VAL A 76 -0.39 12.36 3.93
CA VAL A 76 0.43 12.55 5.15
C VAL A 76 -0.43 12.40 6.41
N SER A 77 -1.74 12.65 6.32
CA SER A 77 -2.68 12.47 7.43
C SER A 77 -4.03 11.91 6.97
N GLY A 78 -4.71 11.21 7.89
CA GLY A 78 -6.00 10.56 7.64
C GLY A 78 -5.91 9.19 6.95
N GLY A 79 -7.04 8.51 6.89
CA GLY A 79 -7.20 7.22 6.21
C GLY A 79 -7.67 7.37 4.76
N TRP A 80 -7.88 6.22 4.11
CA TRP A 80 -8.55 6.16 2.81
C TRP A 80 -10.04 6.39 2.90
#